data_AF-A0A7C1MIB0-F1
#
_entry.id   AF-A0A7C1MIB0-F1
#
_cell.length_a   1.000
_cell.length_b   1.000
_cell.length_c   1.000
_cell.angle_alpha   90.00
_cell.angle_beta   90.00
_cell.angle_gamma   90.00
#
_symmetry.space_group_name_H-M   'P 1'
#
loop_
_entity.id
_entity.type
_entity.pdbx_description
1 polymer ?
#
loop_
_entity_poly.entity_id
_entity_poly.type
_entity_poly.pdbx_seq_one_letter_code
_entity_poly.pdbx_strand_id
1 'polypeptide(L)'
;MKKEFIDMLERCKICKPGMCCRDGVEVTKEEMKRIEAFGPKIEKPWFEPIDPEEISESSHVDTTVIRNGTCVFQAKNKLCVVYGVRPNYCAEFPLESGEIAEHYEELCLERHNI
;
A
#
# COMPACT_ATOMS: atom_id res chain seq x y z
N MET A 1 -3.18 23.60 12.37
CA MET A 1 -3.74 22.24 12.40
C MET A 1 -4.69 21.90 11.25
N LYS A 2 -5.98 22.28 11.22
CA LYS A 2 -6.86 21.83 10.10
C LYS A 2 -6.44 22.33 8.71
N LYS A 3 -5.94 23.56 8.58
CA LYS A 3 -5.57 24.16 7.29
C LYS A 3 -4.31 23.53 6.68
N GLU A 4 -3.25 23.37 7.48
CA GLU A 4 -2.00 22.75 7.03
C GLU A 4 -2.19 21.28 6.65
N PHE A 5 -3.03 20.56 7.40
CA PHE A 5 -3.39 19.17 7.10
C PHE A 5 -4.15 19.06 5.77
N ILE A 6 -5.12 19.95 5.53
CA ILE A 6 -5.84 20.00 4.24
C ILE A 6 -4.86 20.38 3.11
N ASP A 7 -4.09 21.46 3.26
CA ASP A 7 -3.12 21.90 2.23
C ASP A 7 -2.09 20.80 1.91
N MET A 8 -1.69 20.01 2.90
CA MET A 8 -0.79 18.86 2.74
C MET A 8 -1.47 17.75 1.94
N LEU A 9 -2.67 17.28 2.35
CA LEU A 9 -3.44 16.27 1.59
C LEU A 9 -3.71 16.73 0.15
N GLU A 10 -3.93 18.03 -0.06
CA GLU A 10 -4.11 18.60 -1.39
C GLU A 10 -2.85 18.55 -2.26
N ARG A 11 -1.65 18.61 -1.66
CA ARG A 11 -0.38 18.42 -2.38
C ARG A 11 -0.15 16.96 -2.75
N CYS A 12 -0.60 16.02 -1.92
CA CYS A 12 -0.61 14.59 -2.26
C CYS A 12 -1.86 14.15 -3.06
N LYS A 13 -2.53 15.07 -3.79
CA LYS A 13 -3.59 14.71 -4.75
C LYS A 13 -3.12 13.78 -5.87
N ILE A 14 -1.81 13.57 -6.00
CA ILE A 14 -1.22 12.62 -6.93
C ILE A 14 -0.39 11.62 -6.13
N CYS A 15 -1.05 10.66 -5.48
CA CYS A 15 -0.40 9.39 -5.18
C CYS A 15 0.06 8.84 -6.54
N LYS A 16 1.36 8.86 -6.82
CA LYS A 16 1.84 8.26 -8.06
C LYS A 16 1.45 6.78 -8.00
N PRO A 17 1.01 6.22 -9.14
CA PRO A 17 0.80 4.79 -9.31
C PRO A 17 1.75 3.93 -8.43
N GLY A 18 1.20 3.12 -7.52
CA GLY A 18 1.96 2.11 -6.74
C GLY A 18 2.79 2.62 -5.59
N MET A 19 2.65 3.85 -5.15
CA MET A 19 3.46 4.32 -4.02
C MET A 19 2.96 3.79 -2.67
N CYS A 20 1.66 3.54 -2.51
CA CYS A 20 1.06 3.07 -1.25
C CYS A 20 1.42 1.64 -0.81
N CYS A 21 2.19 0.90 -1.61
CA CYS A 21 2.61 -0.46 -1.30
C CYS A 21 4.05 -0.73 -1.70
N ARG A 22 4.93 0.27 -1.62
CA ARG A 22 6.32 0.10 -2.05
C ARG A 22 7.06 -0.97 -1.26
N ASP A 23 6.87 -0.98 0.06
CA ASP A 23 7.61 -1.83 1.01
C ASP A 23 6.80 -3.01 1.53
N GLY A 24 5.60 -3.19 0.98
CA GLY A 24 4.67 -4.22 1.38
C GLY A 24 3.49 -3.57 2.07
N VAL A 25 2.41 -4.33 2.22
CA VAL A 25 1.25 -3.91 2.97
C VAL A 25 0.76 -5.09 3.77
N GLU A 26 0.62 -4.88 5.06
CA GLU A 26 -0.01 -5.80 5.98
C GLU A 26 -1.46 -6.07 5.52
N VAL A 27 -1.85 -7.34 5.50
CA VAL A 27 -3.17 -7.76 5.05
C VAL A 27 -3.81 -8.70 6.05
N THR A 28 -5.12 -8.50 6.22
CA THR A 28 -5.98 -9.41 6.94
C THR A 28 -6.30 -10.66 6.10
N LYS A 29 -6.71 -11.74 6.77
CA LYS A 29 -7.21 -12.95 6.09
C LYS A 29 -8.40 -12.68 5.17
N GLU A 30 -9.23 -11.69 5.50
CA GLU A 30 -10.38 -11.31 4.68
C GLU A 30 -9.94 -10.61 3.40
N GLU A 31 -8.96 -9.72 3.48
CA GLU A 31 -8.34 -9.09 2.31
C GLU A 31 -7.68 -10.10 1.39
N MET A 32 -6.91 -11.03 1.94
CA MET A 32 -6.30 -12.11 1.17
C MET A 32 -7.36 -12.88 0.38
N LYS A 33 -8.46 -13.29 1.02
CA LYS A 33 -9.57 -13.98 0.35
C LYS A 33 -10.21 -13.14 -0.75
N ARG A 34 -10.42 -11.83 -0.54
CA ARG A 34 -10.97 -10.92 -1.56
C ARG A 34 -10.04 -10.81 -2.76
N ILE A 35 -8.75 -10.63 -2.52
CA ILE A 35 -7.73 -10.52 -3.58
C ILE A 35 -7.58 -11.85 -4.31
N GLU A 36 -7.61 -12.98 -3.62
CA GLU A 36 -7.56 -14.30 -4.23
C GLU A 36 -8.75 -14.57 -5.14
N ALA A 37 -9.96 -14.22 -4.70
CA ALA A 37 -11.17 -14.34 -5.48
C ALA A 37 -11.15 -13.46 -6.74
N PHE A 38 -10.49 -12.29 -6.68
CA PHE A 38 -10.31 -11.43 -7.86
C PHE A 38 -9.40 -12.07 -8.93
N GLY A 39 -8.47 -12.93 -8.52
CA GLY A 39 -7.56 -13.64 -9.42
C GLY A 39 -6.65 -12.73 -10.27
N PRO A 40 -5.80 -11.87 -9.64
CA PRO A 40 -4.85 -11.06 -10.38
C PRO A 40 -4.00 -11.92 -11.32
N LYS A 41 -3.77 -11.45 -12.55
CA LYS A 41 -2.86 -12.10 -13.52
C LYS A 41 -1.39 -11.79 -13.19
N ILE A 42 -1.00 -12.10 -11.97
CA ILE A 42 0.35 -11.92 -11.43
C ILE A 42 0.82 -13.24 -10.85
N GLU A 43 2.11 -13.52 -10.99
CA GLU A 43 2.73 -14.71 -10.46
C GLU A 43 2.65 -14.77 -8.92
N LYS A 44 2.31 -15.96 -8.40
CA LYS A 44 2.32 -16.26 -6.95
C LYS A 44 3.75 -16.54 -6.44
N PRO A 45 4.02 -16.50 -5.13
CA PRO A 45 3.12 -16.09 -4.05
C PRO A 45 2.85 -14.58 -4.08
N TRP A 46 1.67 -14.20 -3.57
CA TRP A 46 1.25 -12.80 -3.45
C TRP A 46 1.43 -12.25 -2.03
N PHE A 47 1.39 -13.14 -1.05
CA PHE A 47 1.50 -12.83 0.37
C PHE A 47 2.54 -13.73 1.01
N GLU A 48 3.17 -13.23 2.06
CA GLU A 48 4.08 -13.97 2.91
C GLU A 48 3.75 -13.69 4.38
N PRO A 49 3.93 -14.68 5.27
CA PRO A 49 3.60 -14.52 6.68
C PRO A 49 4.49 -13.45 7.31
N ILE A 50 3.90 -12.63 8.17
CA ILE A 50 4.64 -11.68 9.02
C ILE A 50 5.16 -12.45 10.24
N ASP A 51 6.37 -12.10 10.71
CA ASP A 51 6.86 -12.63 11.99
C ASP A 51 5.88 -12.22 13.11
N PRO A 52 5.35 -13.17 13.91
CA PRO A 52 4.45 -12.85 15.01
C PRO A 52 4.99 -11.78 15.99
N GLU A 53 6.31 -11.61 16.09
CA GLU A 53 6.94 -10.57 16.91
C GLU A 53 6.87 -9.16 16.27
N GLU A 54 6.62 -9.08 14.97
CA GLU A 54 6.55 -7.84 14.18
C GLU A 54 5.11 -7.40 13.88
N ILE A 55 4.10 -8.18 14.26
CA ILE A 55 2.69 -7.88 13.99
C ILE A 55 2.25 -6.62 14.76
N SER A 56 1.98 -5.54 14.02
CA SER A 56 1.45 -4.29 14.57
C SER A 56 0.05 -4.45 15.17
N GLU A 57 -0.78 -5.28 14.52
CA GLU A 57 -2.14 -5.60 14.93
C GLU A 57 -2.47 -7.07 14.66
N SER A 58 -2.99 -7.78 15.66
CA SER A 58 -3.26 -9.24 15.59
C SER A 58 -4.12 -9.74 14.41
N SER A 59 -4.82 -8.85 13.70
CA SER A 59 -5.61 -9.16 12.51
C SER A 59 -4.79 -9.26 11.22
N HIS A 60 -3.61 -8.64 11.19
CA HIS A 60 -2.70 -8.66 10.05
C HIS A 60 -1.68 -9.77 10.22
N VAL A 61 -1.81 -10.81 9.41
CA VAL A 61 -1.06 -12.07 9.58
C VAL A 61 -0.06 -12.31 8.46
N ASP A 62 -0.23 -11.59 7.35
CA ASP A 62 0.60 -11.71 6.16
C ASP A 62 0.85 -10.29 5.61
N THR A 63 1.94 -10.13 4.88
CA THR A 63 2.26 -8.93 4.12
C THR A 63 2.32 -9.26 2.64
N THR A 64 2.09 -8.28 1.77
CA THR A 64 2.27 -8.48 0.33
C THR A 64 3.75 -8.69 0.00
N VAL A 65 4.04 -9.70 -0.82
CA VAL A 65 5.41 -10.02 -1.25
C VAL A 65 6.03 -8.84 -2.00
N ILE A 66 7.30 -8.55 -1.67
CA ILE A 66 8.12 -7.57 -2.38
C ILE A 66 9.05 -8.23 -3.40
N ARG A 67 9.03 -7.72 -4.63
CA ARG A 67 9.90 -8.16 -5.72
C ARG A 67 10.59 -6.95 -6.33
N ASN A 68 11.93 -6.95 -6.33
CA ASN A 68 12.75 -5.87 -6.89
C ASN A 68 12.38 -4.47 -6.34
N GLY A 69 12.11 -4.37 -5.03
CA GLY A 69 11.74 -3.10 -4.38
C GLY A 69 10.35 -2.58 -4.75
N THR A 70 9.45 -3.47 -5.17
CA THR A 70 8.04 -3.16 -5.40
C THR A 70 7.14 -4.28 -4.92
N CYS A 71 5.97 -3.96 -4.39
CA CYS A 71 4.95 -4.98 -4.12
C CYS A 71 4.57 -5.72 -5.41
N VAL A 72 4.31 -7.02 -5.25
CA VAL A 72 3.86 -7.92 -6.31
C VAL A 72 2.65 -7.39 -7.09
N PHE A 73 1.81 -6.54 -6.49
CA PHE A 73 0.65 -5.96 -7.17
C PHE A 73 0.96 -4.73 -8.04
N GLN A 74 2.22 -4.32 -8.16
CA GLN A 74 2.62 -3.20 -9.02
C GLN A 74 3.02 -3.67 -10.41
N ALA A 75 2.44 -3.06 -11.44
CA ALA A 75 2.90 -3.18 -12.82
C ALA A 75 4.19 -2.38 -13.05
N LYS A 76 4.81 -2.56 -14.24
CA LYS A 76 6.06 -1.86 -14.62
C LYS A 76 5.95 -0.34 -14.60
N ASN A 77 4.77 0.21 -14.91
CA ASN A 77 4.47 1.64 -14.83
C ASN A 77 4.13 2.09 -13.40
N LYS A 78 4.42 1.24 -12.41
CA LYS A 78 4.10 1.37 -11.00
C LYS A 78 2.59 1.38 -10.71
N LEU A 79 1.67 1.23 -11.67
CA LEU A 79 0.24 1.11 -11.32
C LEU A 79 -0.05 -0.15 -10.53
N CYS A 80 -0.80 0.00 -9.43
CA CYS A 80 -1.41 -1.14 -8.77
C CYS A 80 -2.37 -1.82 -9.75
N VAL A 81 -2.31 -3.14 -9.90
CA VAL A 81 -3.18 -3.86 -10.85
C VAL A 81 -4.44 -4.41 -10.20
N VAL A 82 -4.59 -4.24 -8.89
CA VAL A 82 -5.71 -4.75 -8.08
C VAL A 82 -6.56 -3.63 -7.47
N TYR A 83 -6.63 -2.44 -8.10
CA TYR A 83 -7.32 -1.25 -7.54
C TYR A 83 -8.73 -1.52 -6.99
N GLY A 84 -9.52 -2.39 -7.64
CA GLY A 84 -10.88 -2.72 -7.19
C GLY A 84 -10.94 -3.55 -5.90
N VAL A 85 -9.84 -4.19 -5.50
CA VAL A 85 -9.75 -5.07 -4.32
C VAL A 85 -8.45 -4.82 -3.53
N ARG A 86 -7.87 -3.63 -3.64
CA ARG A 86 -6.63 -3.28 -2.93
C ARG A 86 -6.80 -3.41 -1.41
N PRO A 87 -5.74 -3.74 -0.66
CA PRO A 87 -5.76 -3.67 0.79
C PRO A 87 -6.25 -2.32 1.31
N ASN A 88 -6.84 -2.30 2.50
CA ASN A 88 -7.42 -1.11 3.11
C ASN A 88 -6.36 -0.03 3.36
N TYR A 89 -5.18 -0.40 3.85
CA TYR A 89 -4.03 0.50 3.96
C TYR A 89 -3.68 1.18 2.62
N CYS A 90 -3.70 0.42 1.51
CA CYS A 90 -3.52 1.00 0.17
C CYS A 90 -4.66 1.94 -0.24
N ALA A 91 -5.86 1.75 0.32
CA ALA A 91 -7.05 2.53 0.00
C ALA A 91 -7.11 3.85 0.76
N GLU A 92 -6.60 3.87 1.99
CA GLU A 92 -6.59 5.04 2.88
C GLU A 92 -5.50 6.04 2.53
N PHE A 93 -4.42 5.60 1.87
CA PHE A 93 -3.31 6.46 1.48
C PHE A 93 -3.78 7.77 0.79
N PRO A 94 -3.27 8.96 1.18
CA PRO A 94 -2.09 9.22 2.02
C PRO A 94 -2.29 9.10 3.54
N LEU A 95 -3.46 8.66 3.97
CA LEU A 95 -3.74 8.41 5.38
C LEU A 95 -3.56 6.92 5.72
N GLU A 96 -3.33 6.67 7.00
CA GLU A 96 -3.24 5.36 7.60
C GLU A 96 -3.94 5.43 8.95
N SER A 97 -5.09 4.76 9.09
CA SER A 97 -5.91 4.80 10.31
C SER A 97 -6.31 6.23 10.72
N GLY A 98 -6.49 7.12 9.74
CA GLY A 98 -6.87 8.53 9.94
C GLY A 98 -5.70 9.48 10.27
N GLU A 99 -4.49 8.96 10.45
CA GLU A 99 -3.26 9.72 10.62
C GLU A 99 -2.50 9.80 9.28
N ILE A 100 -1.47 10.65 9.20
CA ILE A 100 -0.60 10.73 8.02
C ILE A 100 0.22 9.44 7.94
N ALA A 101 0.23 8.77 6.79
CA ALA A 101 1.03 7.56 6.59
C ALA A 101 2.52 7.84 6.86
N GLU A 102 3.25 6.91 7.50
CA GLU A 102 4.65 7.11 7.89
C GLU A 102 5.55 7.51 6.70
N HIS A 103 5.31 6.89 5.55
CA HIS A 103 6.05 7.15 4.31
C HIS A 103 5.46 8.30 3.47
N TYR A 104 4.59 9.13 4.04
CA TYR A 104 3.95 10.24 3.33
C TYR A 104 4.97 11.16 2.64
N GLU A 105 6.03 11.58 3.34
CA GLU A 105 7.03 12.50 2.75
C GLU A 105 7.80 11.84 1.59
N GLU A 106 8.19 10.57 1.75
CA GLU A 106 8.92 9.83 0.70
C GLU A 106 8.04 9.56 -0.53
N LEU A 107 6.76 9.23 -0.32
CA LEU A 107 5.83 8.83 -1.37
C LEU A 107 5.08 10.01 -2.00
N CYS A 108 4.87 11.10 -1.28
CA CYS A 108 4.14 12.28 -1.75
C CYS A 108 5.04 13.50 -2.03
N LEU A 109 6.18 13.67 -1.33
CA LEU A 109 7.01 14.88 -1.44
C LEU A 109 8.25 14.75 -2.34
N GLU A 110 8.63 13.56 -2.84
CA GLU A 110 9.77 13.44 -3.76
C GLU A 110 9.53 12.61 -5.04
N ARG A 111 9.35 13.32 -6.16
CA ARG A 111 10.38 13.44 -7.21
C ARG A 111 9.97 14.56 -8.16
N HIS A 112 10.43 15.76 -7.85
CA HIS A 112 10.55 16.89 -8.79
C HIS A 112 11.91 16.88 -9.52
N ASN A 113 12.54 15.71 -9.69
CA ASN A 113 13.73 15.55 -10.53
C ASN A 113 13.74 14.14 -11.15
N ILE A 114 13.35 14.09 -12.43
CA ILE A 114 13.92 13.37 -13.60
C ILE A 114 12.89 13.52 -14.72
#